data_AF-A0A8D8A8P1-F1
#
_entry.id   AF-A0A8D8A8P1-F1
#
_cell.length_a   1.000
_cell.length_b   1.000
_cell.length_c   1.000
_cell.angle_alpha   90.00
_cell.angle_beta   90.00
_cell.angle_gamma   90.00
#
_symmetry.space_group_name_H-M   'P 1'
#
loop_
_entity.id
_entity.type
_entity.pdbx_description
1 polymer ?
#
loop_
_entity_poly.entity_id
_entity_poly.type
_entity_poly.pdbx_seq_one_letter_code
_entity_poly.pdbx_strand_id
1 'polypeptide(L)'
;VKINKCGRLQVKDPRYKIPTPLDLVYLDESPDWCRNNKQLKWPGTHGRICNKTSSGLDGCAILCCGRGYNTKKIVVKERCNCKFQWCCQVKCDICTKHIEEYTCK
;
A
#
# COMPACT_ATOMS: atom_id res chain seq x y z
N VAL A 1 22.68 -6.95 2.68
CA VAL A 1 23.87 -7.73 3.15
C VAL A 1 24.32 -8.68 2.04
N LYS A 2 25.44 -9.38 2.15
CA LYS A 2 25.90 -10.38 1.16
C LYS A 2 26.41 -11.64 1.86
N ILE A 3 26.43 -12.77 1.15
CA ILE A 3 26.98 -14.03 1.65
C ILE A 3 28.35 -14.26 1.00
N ASN A 4 29.37 -14.58 1.79
CA ASN A 4 30.69 -14.92 1.26
C ASN A 4 30.76 -16.38 0.78
N LYS A 5 31.86 -16.78 0.13
CA LYS A 5 32.05 -18.15 -0.37
C LYS A 5 31.93 -19.25 0.70
N CYS A 6 32.13 -18.89 1.97
CA CYS A 6 32.02 -19.81 3.12
C CYS A 6 30.64 -19.75 3.80
N GLY A 7 29.64 -19.09 3.20
CA GLY A 7 28.28 -19.02 3.75
C GLY A 7 28.05 -18.02 4.87
N ARG A 8 29.03 -17.17 5.21
CA ARG A 8 28.88 -16.14 6.27
C ARG A 8 28.30 -14.84 5.72
N LEU A 9 27.38 -14.26 6.49
CA LEU A 9 26.75 -12.98 6.21
C LEU A 9 27.73 -11.83 6.48
N GLN A 10 27.85 -10.91 5.53
CA GLN A 10 28.73 -9.75 5.58
C GLN A 10 27.98 -8.50 5.11
N VAL A 11 28.44 -7.33 5.58
CA VAL A 11 27.91 -6.05 5.10
C VAL A 11 28.29 -5.86 3.62
N LYS A 12 27.34 -5.39 2.82
CA LYS A 12 27.53 -5.19 1.37
C LYS A 12 28.31 -3.89 1.09
N ASP A 13 27.93 -2.80 1.76
CA ASP A 13 28.59 -1.49 1.68
C ASP A 13 29.26 -1.15 3.02
N PRO A 14 30.60 -0.96 3.06
CA PRO A 14 31.37 -0.70 4.28
C PRO A 14 30.96 0.54 5.08
N ARG A 15 30.19 1.47 4.49
CA ARG A 15 29.70 2.67 5.19
C ARG A 15 28.61 2.36 6.21
N TYR A 16 27.96 1.21 6.10
CA TYR A 16 26.93 0.79 7.04
C TYR A 16 27.50 -0.02 8.20
N LYS A 17 26.89 0.13 9.38
CA LYS A 17 27.23 -0.64 10.58
C LYS A 17 26.86 -2.11 10.41
N ILE A 18 27.53 -2.98 11.16
CA ILE A 18 27.18 -4.40 11.25
C ILE A 18 25.77 -4.50 11.87
N PRO A 19 24.81 -5.19 11.22
CA PRO A 19 23.46 -5.36 11.74
C PRO A 19 23.44 -6.10 13.08
N THR A 20 22.50 -5.72 13.94
CA THR A 20 22.19 -6.38 15.21
C THR A 20 21.11 -7.45 15.01
N PRO A 21 20.87 -8.33 16.00
CA PRO A 21 19.79 -9.32 15.93
C PRO A 21 18.38 -8.71 15.82
N LEU A 22 18.20 -7.43 16.13
CA LEU A 22 16.92 -6.73 16.05
C LEU A 22 16.69 -6.06 14.68
N ASP A 23 17.72 -6.03 13.82
CA ASP A 23 17.64 -5.39 12.51
C ASP A 23 17.11 -6.35 11.43
N LEU A 24 16.26 -5.83 10.54
CA LEU A 24 15.87 -6.56 9.33
C LEU A 24 16.96 -6.44 8.27
N VAL A 25 17.38 -7.59 7.72
CA VAL A 25 18.37 -7.67 6.65
C VAL A 25 17.81 -8.37 5.44
N TYR A 26 18.19 -7.91 4.25
CA TYR A 26 17.83 -8.52 2.96
C TYR A 26 19.07 -8.78 2.11
N LEU A 27 18.98 -9.79 1.26
CA LEU A 27 20.04 -10.17 0.32
C LEU A 27 19.83 -9.50 -1.03
N ASP A 28 18.61 -9.59 -1.55
CA ASP A 28 18.24 -9.11 -2.88
C ASP A 28 17.47 -7.79 -2.80
N GLU A 29 17.73 -6.91 -3.77
CA GLU A 29 17.02 -5.64 -3.88
C GLU A 29 15.53 -5.87 -4.17
N SER A 30 14.70 -4.89 -3.78
CA SER A 30 13.28 -4.93 -4.13
C SER A 30 13.08 -4.85 -5.64
N PRO A 31 12.21 -5.68 -6.23
CA PRO A 31 11.88 -5.60 -7.64
C PRO A 31 11.04 -4.36 -7.97
N ASP A 32 10.80 -4.14 -9.26
CA ASP A 32 9.79 -3.17 -9.69
C ASP A 32 8.37 -3.70 -9.36
N TRP A 33 7.72 -3.04 -8.41
CA TRP A 33 6.36 -3.36 -7.97
C TRP A 33 5.27 -2.71 -8.82
N CYS A 34 5.62 -1.83 -9.77
CA CYS A 34 4.62 -1.16 -10.60
C CYS A 34 3.97 -2.12 -11.61
N ARG A 35 4.78 -2.98 -12.23
CA ARG A 35 4.38 -3.82 -13.37
C ARG A 35 4.07 -5.25 -12.92
N ASN A 36 3.28 -5.95 -13.73
CA ASN A 36 3.05 -7.37 -13.53
C ASN A 36 4.37 -8.14 -13.70
N ASN A 37 4.67 -9.01 -12.74
CA ASN A 37 5.75 -9.96 -12.83
C ASN A 37 5.24 -11.38 -12.54
N LYS A 38 5.13 -12.20 -13.60
CA LYS A 38 4.65 -13.59 -13.52
C LYS A 38 5.57 -14.49 -12.69
N GLN A 39 6.89 -14.26 -12.72
CA GLN A 39 7.85 -15.08 -11.96
C GLN A 39 7.65 -14.88 -10.46
N LEU A 40 7.39 -13.64 -10.04
CA LEU A 40 7.09 -13.28 -8.65
C LEU A 40 5.61 -13.46 -8.28
N LYS A 41 4.75 -13.89 -9.21
CA LYS A 41 3.29 -13.93 -9.06
C LYS A 41 2.70 -12.61 -8.58
N TRP A 42 3.29 -11.51 -9.05
CA TRP A 42 2.90 -10.16 -8.68
C TRP A 42 2.08 -9.52 -9.81
N PRO A 43 0.84 -9.06 -9.57
CA PRO A 43 -0.03 -8.55 -10.62
C PRO A 43 0.29 -7.11 -11.10
N GLY A 44 1.11 -6.35 -10.36
CA GLY A 44 1.33 -4.92 -10.61
C GLY A 44 0.37 -4.03 -9.82
N THR A 45 0.46 -2.71 -10.02
CA THR A 45 -0.42 -1.73 -9.36
C THR A 45 -1.66 -1.34 -10.17
N HIS A 46 -1.85 -1.94 -11.35
CA HIS A 46 -3.04 -1.69 -12.18
C HIS A 46 -4.33 -2.02 -11.40
N GLY A 47 -5.34 -1.14 -11.52
CA GLY A 47 -6.64 -1.31 -10.87
C GLY A 47 -6.66 -1.02 -9.36
N ARG A 48 -5.52 -0.71 -8.72
CA ARG A 48 -5.49 -0.33 -7.30
C ARG A 48 -6.14 1.04 -7.10
N ILE A 49 -6.89 1.17 -6.00
CA ILE A 49 -7.44 2.45 -5.55
C ILE A 49 -6.28 3.32 -5.05
N CYS A 50 -6.25 4.58 -5.46
CA CYS A 50 -5.23 5.55 -5.07
C CYS A 50 -5.86 6.81 -4.50
N ASN A 51 -5.08 7.55 -3.71
CA ASN A 51 -5.50 8.82 -3.15
C ASN A 51 -5.02 9.99 -4.02
N LYS A 52 -5.93 10.76 -4.61
CA LYS A 52 -5.58 11.86 -5.51
C LYS A 52 -4.93 13.04 -4.77
N THR A 53 -5.31 13.30 -3.52
CA THR A 53 -4.84 14.46 -2.76
C THR A 53 -3.55 14.19 -1.99
N SER A 54 -3.17 12.92 -1.82
CA SER A 54 -1.93 12.55 -1.15
C SER A 54 -0.71 12.73 -2.06
N SER A 55 0.37 13.25 -1.47
CA SER A 55 1.71 13.29 -2.06
C SER A 55 2.58 12.10 -1.66
N GLY A 56 2.09 11.22 -0.78
CA GLY A 56 2.81 10.06 -0.26
C GLY A 56 2.71 8.82 -1.15
N LEU A 57 3.10 7.67 -0.59
CA LEU A 57 3.10 6.37 -1.27
C LEU A 57 1.68 5.90 -1.69
N ASP A 58 0.64 6.36 -1.00
CA ASP A 58 -0.77 6.14 -1.35
C ASP A 58 -1.27 7.09 -2.44
N GLY A 59 -0.48 8.14 -2.74
CA GLY A 59 -0.75 9.14 -3.76
C GLY A 59 -0.80 8.52 -5.16
N CYS A 60 -1.76 8.94 -5.98
CA CYS A 60 -1.92 8.41 -7.33
C CYS A 60 -0.67 8.63 -8.22
N ALA A 61 0.13 9.67 -7.97
CA ALA A 61 1.37 9.91 -8.71
C ALA A 61 2.40 8.78 -8.50
N ILE A 62 2.54 8.32 -7.24
CA ILE A 62 3.51 7.29 -6.86
C ILE A 62 2.91 5.89 -7.06
N LEU A 63 1.70 5.64 -6.55
CA LEU A 63 1.07 4.33 -6.59
C LEU A 63 0.81 3.84 -8.03
N CYS A 64 0.43 4.75 -8.92
CA CYS A 64 0.20 4.43 -10.33
C CYS A 64 1.48 4.56 -11.18
N CYS A 65 2.62 4.90 -10.56
CA CYS A 65 3.93 5.00 -11.19
C CYS A 65 3.94 5.89 -12.44
N GLY A 66 3.27 7.04 -12.36
CA GLY A 66 3.15 7.99 -13.47
C GLY A 66 2.25 7.57 -14.65
N ARG A 67 1.60 6.39 -14.60
CA ARG A 67 0.71 5.90 -15.68
C ARG A 67 -0.66 6.61 -15.71
N GLY A 68 -0.93 7.44 -14.71
CA GLY A 68 -2.23 8.08 -14.50
C GLY A 68 -3.27 7.14 -13.87
N TYR A 69 -4.49 7.65 -13.71
CA TYR A 69 -5.59 6.98 -13.03
C TYR A 69 -6.92 7.26 -13.71
N ASN A 70 -7.88 6.36 -13.52
CA ASN A 70 -9.29 6.53 -13.87
C ASN A 70 -10.03 7.18 -12.71
N THR A 71 -11.12 7.88 -13.00
CA THR A 71 -12.01 8.49 -12.01
C THR A 71 -13.42 7.98 -12.20
N LYS A 72 -14.04 7.49 -11.13
CA LYS A 72 -15.42 6.97 -11.14
C LYS A 72 -16.22 7.60 -10.00
N LYS A 73 -17.39 8.13 -10.30
CA LYS A 73 -18.35 8.55 -9.26
C LYS A 73 -19.09 7.32 -8.76
N ILE A 74 -18.97 7.02 -7.48
CA ILE A 74 -19.64 5.89 -6.82
C ILE A 74 -20.55 6.39 -5.71
N VAL A 75 -21.57 5.59 -5.42
CA VAL A 75 -22.53 5.84 -4.35
C VAL A 75 -22.24 4.85 -3.22
N VAL A 76 -21.80 5.37 -2.08
CA VAL A 76 -21.46 4.57 -0.90
C VAL A 76 -22.56 4.73 0.14
N LYS A 77 -23.08 3.60 0.62
CA LYS A 77 -23.99 3.57 1.76
C LYS A 77 -23.20 3.30 3.02
N GLU A 78 -23.31 4.17 4.00
CA GLU A 78 -22.62 4.05 5.28
C GLU A 78 -23.59 4.25 6.44
N ARG A 79 -23.24 3.73 7.62
CA ARG A 79 -23.97 4.02 8.85
C ARG A 79 -23.56 5.39 9.37
N CYS A 80 -24.54 6.23 9.67
CA CYS A 80 -24.36 7.60 10.12
C CYS A 80 -25.30 7.90 11.30
N ASN A 81 -25.13 9.06 11.93
CA ASN A 81 -25.97 9.54 13.03
C ASN A 81 -26.19 8.51 14.15
N CYS A 82 -25.16 7.70 14.42
CA CYS A 82 -25.23 6.62 15.40
C CYS A 82 -25.45 7.18 16.82
N LYS A 83 -26.47 6.69 17.50
CA LYS A 83 -26.79 7.02 18.89
C LYS A 83 -26.72 5.77 19.76
N PHE A 84 -26.04 5.90 20.90
CA PHE A 84 -26.02 4.86 21.91
C PHE A 84 -27.30 4.93 22.76
N GLN A 85 -27.99 3.80 22.89
CA GLN A 85 -29.15 3.62 23.76
C GLN A 85 -28.69 2.82 24.97
N TRP A 86 -28.69 3.47 26.15
CA TRP A 86 -28.33 2.83 27.41
C TRP A 86 -29.24 1.62 27.66
N CYS A 87 -28.64 0.46 28.00
CA CYS A 87 -29.26 -0.88 28.08
C CYS A 87 -29.55 -1.61 26.74
N CYS A 88 -28.65 -1.93 25.79
CA CYS A 88 -27.24 -1.66 25.51
C CYS A 88 -27.08 -1.79 23.98
N GLN A 89 -27.58 -0.82 23.21
CA GLN A 89 -27.63 -0.92 21.74
C GLN A 89 -27.19 0.37 21.06
N VAL A 90 -26.43 0.26 19.96
CA VAL A 90 -26.17 1.38 19.05
C VAL A 90 -27.20 1.33 17.91
N LYS A 91 -27.95 2.41 17.72
CA LYS A 91 -28.84 2.59 16.57
C LYS A 91 -28.26 3.64 15.63
N CYS A 92 -28.19 3.33 14.34
CA CYS A 92 -27.66 4.21 13.30
C CYS A 92 -28.64 4.28 12.13
N ASP A 93 -28.61 5.40 11.42
CA ASP A 93 -29.28 5.56 10.12
C ASP A 93 -28.36 5.08 8.99
N ILE A 94 -28.94 4.81 7.81
CA ILE A 94 -28.16 4.54 6.60
C ILE A 94 -28.11 5.82 5.76
N CYS A 95 -26.95 6.45 5.69
CA CYS A 95 -26.69 7.59 4.82
C CYS A 95 -26.12 7.14 3.48
N THR A 96 -26.42 7.92 2.44
CA THR A 96 -25.86 7.73 1.10
C THR A 96 -24.92 8.88 0.78
N LYS A 97 -23.69 8.56 0.39
CA LYS A 97 -22.67 9.54 -0.03
C LYS A 97 -22.27 9.31 -1.47
N HIS A 98 -22.09 10.40 -2.20
CA HIS A 98 -21.52 10.38 -3.55
C HIS A 98 -20.03 10.74 -3.43
N ILE A 99 -19.15 9.81 -3.78
CA ILE A 99 -17.70 10.02 -3.73
C ILE A 99 -17.05 9.70 -5.07
N GLU A 100 -15.89 10.30 -5.31
CA GLU A 100 -15.05 9.97 -6.45
C GLU A 100 -13.99 8.94 -6.05
N GLU A 101 -14.01 7.79 -6.72
CA GLU A 101 -13.00 6.74 -6.59
C GLU A 101 -11.98 6.88 -7.72
N TYR A 102 -10.70 6.76 -7.38
CA TYR A 102 -9.59 6.87 -8.32
C TYR A 102 -8.84 5.52 -8.38
N THR A 103 -8.64 4.98 -9.58
CA THR A 103 -7.97 3.68 -9.76
C THR A 103 -6.84 3.75 -10.79
N CYS A 104 -5.71 3.12 -10.50
CA CYS A 104 -4.55 3.16 -11.40
C CYS A 104 -4.82 2.50 -12.75
N LYS A 105 -4.34 3.16 -13.82
CA LYS A 105 -4.35 2.63 -15.19
C LYS A 105 -3.26 1.59 -15.40
#